data_AF-A0A920L391-F1
#
_entry.id   AF-A0A920L391-F1
#
_cell.length_a   1.000
_cell.length_b   1.000
_cell.length_c   1.000
_cell.angle_alpha   90.00
_cell.angle_beta   90.00
_cell.angle_gamma   90.00
#
_symmetry.space_group_name_H-M   'P 1'
#
loop_
_entity.id
_entity.type
_entity.pdbx_description
1 polymer ?
#
loop_
_entity_poly.entity_id
_entity_poly.type
_entity_poly.pdbx_seq_one_letter_code
_entity_poly.pdbx_strand_id
1 'polypeptide(L)' 'MLEDIAILTGGTVISEEVGLSLEGATIEDLGQAKKVELNKEDTTIMMEQVLPMLFQEESTK' A
#
# COMPACT_ATOMS: atom_id res chain seq x y z
N MET A 1 1.16 3.00 -10.85
CA MET A 1 0.03 3.54 -10.05
C MET A 1 -0.60 2.51 -9.14
N LEU A 2 -1.21 1.43 -9.64
CA LEU A 2 -1.77 0.38 -8.77
C LEU A 2 -0.70 -0.28 -7.90
N GLU A 3 0.48 -0.56 -8.48
CA GLU A 3 1.64 -1.09 -7.74
C GLU A 3 2.12 -0.12 -6.65
N ASP A 4 2.09 1.19 -6.89
CA ASP A 4 2.50 2.18 -5.89
C ASP A 4 1.56 2.17 -4.69
N ILE A 5 0.25 2.03 -4.94
CA ILE A 5 -0.76 1.93 -3.88
C ILE A 5 -0.61 0.59 -3.13
N ALA A 6 -0.36 -0.50 -3.85
CA ALA A 6 -0.11 -1.81 -3.28
C ALA A 6 1.11 -1.79 -2.35
N ILE A 7 2.24 -1.22 -2.80
CA ILE A 7 3.45 -1.03 -1.99
C ILE A 7 3.17 -0.14 -0.77
N LEU A 8 2.46 0.98 -0.96
CA LEU A 8 2.14 1.90 0.14
C LEU A 8 1.27 1.25 1.21
N THR A 9 0.30 0.43 0.82
CA THR A 9 -0.69 -0.20 1.71
C THR A 9 -0.32 -1.61 2.17
N GLY A 10 0.76 -2.19 1.61
CA GLY A 10 1.15 -3.58 1.85
C GLY A 10 0.21 -4.61 1.21
N GLY A 11 -0.59 -4.21 0.21
CA GLY A 11 -1.47 -5.11 -0.54
C GLY A 11 -0.82 -5.69 -1.80
N THR A 12 -1.54 -6.59 -2.47
CA THR A 12 -1.14 -7.20 -3.75
C THR A 12 -2.06 -6.71 -4.87
N VAL A 13 -1.48 -6.32 -6.01
CA VAL A 13 -2.26 -6.01 -7.22
C VAL A 13 -2.75 -7.32 -7.84
N ILE A 14 -4.05 -7.56 -7.81
CA ILE A 14 -4.66 -8.71 -8.47
C ILE A 14 -4.84 -8.40 -9.96
N SER A 15 -4.16 -9.14 -10.82
CA SER A 15 -4.24 -8.99 -12.28
C SER A 15 -4.02 -10.33 -12.98
N GLU A 16 -4.78 -10.57 -14.05
CA GLU A 16 -4.63 -11.75 -14.89
C GLU A 16 -3.29 -11.77 -15.63
N GLU A 17 -2.69 -10.60 -15.88
CA GLU A 17 -1.38 -10.49 -16.55
C GLU A 17 -0.25 -11.14 -15.76
N VAL A 18 -0.40 -11.25 -14.43
CA VAL A 18 0.55 -11.91 -13.52
C VAL A 18 0.02 -13.25 -12.99
N GLY A 19 -1.07 -13.75 -13.58
CA GLY A 19 -1.66 -15.06 -13.24
C GLY A 19 -2.46 -15.08 -11.94
N LEU A 20 -2.90 -13.92 -11.44
CA LEU A 20 -3.77 -13.81 -10.27
C LEU A 20 -5.23 -13.60 -10.71
N SER A 21 -6.17 -14.15 -9.95
CA SER A 21 -7.61 -13.95 -10.17
C SER A 21 -8.29 -13.42 -8.91
N LEU A 22 -9.40 -12.71 -9.10
CA LEU A 22 -10.18 -12.16 -7.98
C LEU A 22 -10.82 -13.28 -7.15
N GLU A 23 -11.22 -14.41 -7.75
CA GLU A 23 -11.74 -15.55 -6.99
C GLU A 23 -10.70 -16.17 -6.06
N GLY A 24 -9.41 -16.07 -6.39
CA GLY A 24 -8.30 -16.62 -5.60
C GLY A 24 -7.77 -15.67 -4.52
N ALA A 25 -8.24 -14.42 -4.47
CA ALA A 25 -7.73 -13.41 -3.56
C ALA A 25 -8.06 -13.75 -2.09
N THR A 26 -7.08 -13.54 -1.21
CA THR A 26 -7.18 -13.79 0.23
C THR A 26 -7.11 -12.50 1.02
N ILE A 27 -7.34 -12.58 2.35
CA ILE A 27 -7.19 -11.41 3.24
C ILE A 27 -5.73 -10.93 3.28
N GLU A 28 -4.76 -11.81 3.08
CA GLU A 28 -3.33 -11.48 3.06
C GLU A 28 -2.96 -10.59 1.86
N ASP A 29 -3.76 -10.62 0.79
CA ASP A 29 -3.56 -9.79 -0.40
C ASP A 29 -4.11 -8.36 -0.23
N LEU A 30 -4.92 -8.11 0.80
CA LEU A 30 -5.56 -6.82 1.00
C LEU A 30 -4.62 -5.85 1.73
N GLY A 31 -4.39 -4.70 1.10
CA GLY A 31 -3.68 -3.58 1.72
C GLY A 31 -4.46 -2.98 2.89
N GLN A 32 -3.75 -2.40 3.85
CA GLN A 32 -4.33 -1.74 5.01
C GLN A 32 -3.99 -0.25 5.00
N ALA A 33 -4.92 0.56 5.52
CA ALA A 33 -4.72 1.99 5.70
C ALA A 33 -5.40 2.43 7.01
N LYS A 34 -4.89 3.48 7.63
CA LYS A 34 -5.48 4.05 8.85
C LYS A 34 -6.83 4.70 8.55
N LYS A 35 -6.88 5.43 7.43
CA LYS A 35 -8.08 6.14 6.97
C LYS A 35 -8.05 6.24 5.46
N VAL A 36 -9.20 6.09 4.84
CA VAL A 36 -9.42 6.37 3.42
C VAL A 36 -10.54 7.39 3.31
N GLU A 37 -10.28 8.48 2.61
CA GLU A 37 -11.27 9.52 2.32
C GLU A 37 -11.50 9.61 0.81
N LEU A 38 -12.76 9.63 0.41
CA LEU A 38 -13.20 9.64 -0.98
C LEU A 38 -14.09 10.87 -1.21
N ASN A 39 -13.69 11.71 -2.16
CA ASN A 39 -14.46 12.86 -2.63
C ASN A 39 -14.78 12.69 -4.12
N LYS A 40 -15.59 13.60 -4.68
CA LYS A 40 -16.02 13.50 -6.08
C LYS A 40 -14.86 13.45 -7.08
N GLU A 41 -13.80 14.20 -6.81
CA GLU A 41 -12.66 14.36 -7.73
C GLU A 41 -11.39 13.65 -7.23
N ASP A 42 -11.31 13.33 -5.93
CA ASP A 42 -10.06 12.91 -5.28
C ASP A 42 -10.25 11.71 -4.34
N THR A 43 -9.20 10.91 -4.22
CA THR A 43 -9.07 9.83 -3.24
C THR A 43 -7.83 10.06 -2.41
N THR A 44 -7.97 10.07 -1.08
CA THR A 44 -6.86 10.24 -0.13
C THR A 44 -6.72 8.99 0.74
N ILE A 45 -5.54 8.39 0.71
CA ILE A 45 -5.19 7.21 1.53
C ILE A 45 -4.20 7.68 2.60
N MET A 46 -4.57 7.57 3.87
CA MET A 46 -3.73 7.97 5.00
C MET A 46 -3.16 6.73 5.69
N MET A 47 -1.83 6.67 5.74
CA MET A 47 -1.09 5.62 6.44
C MET A 47 -0.72 6.07 7.86
N GLU A 48 -0.63 5.11 8.79
CA GLU A 48 -0.05 5.35 10.12
C GLU A 48 1.48 5.28 9.98
N GLN A 49 2.16 6.43 9.98
CA GLN A 49 3.62 6.43 10.04
C GLN A 49 4.08 6.31 11.49
N VAL A 50 4.55 5.13 11.88
CA VAL A 50 5.51 5.05 12.98
C VAL A 50 6.85 5.45 12.38
N LEU A 51 7.35 6.63 12.74
CA LEU A 51 8.69 7.09 12.37
C LEU A 51 9.67 5.94 12.63
N PRO A 52 10.32 5.35 11.61
CA PRO A 52 11.47 4.52 11.88
C PRO A 52 12.55 5.47 12.39
N MET A 53 13.04 5.25 13.60
CA MET A 53 14.25 5.87 14.15
C MET A 53 15.52 5.57 13.31
N LEU A 54 15.39 5.00 12.10
CA LEU A 54 16.49 4.50 11.28
C LEU A 54 17.10 5.52 10.30
N PHE A 55 16.66 6.78 10.30
CA PHE A 55 17.36 7.83 9.53
C PHE A 55 18.57 8.46 10.25
N GLN A 56 19.00 7.94 11.42
CA GLN A 56 20.18 8.45 12.12
C GLN A 56 21.51 7.73 11.83
N GLU A 57 21.54 6.61 11.09
CA GLU A 57 22.80 5.85 10.90
C GLU A 57 23.50 5.99 9.52
N GLU A 58 22.93 6.70 8.53
CA GLU A 58 23.61 6.96 7.25
C GLU A 58 24.05 8.42 7.07
N SER A 59 24.62 9.01 8.12
CA SER A 59 25.43 10.24 8.02
C SER A 59 26.82 10.06 8.63
N THR A 60 27.40 8.86 8.51
CA THR A 60 28.82 8.65 8.75
C THR A 60 29.42 7.78 7.66
N LYS A 61 29.52 8.35 6.46
CA LYS A 61 30.63 8.12 5.52
C LYS A 61 30.92 9.39 4.75
#